data_AF-A0A372GL17-F1
#
_entry.id   AF-A0A372GL17-F1
#
_cell.length_a   1.000
_cell.length_b   1.000
_cell.length_c   1.000
_cell.angle_alpha   90.00
_cell.angle_beta   90.00
_cell.angle_gamma   90.00
#
_symmetry.space_group_name_H-M   'P 1'
#
loop_
_entity.id
_entity.type
_entity.pdbx_description
1 polymer ?
#
loop_
_entity_poly.entity_id
_entity_poly.type
_entity_poly.pdbx_seq_one_letter_code
_entity_poly.pdbx_strand_id
1 'polypeptide(L)'
;MRAALVTPLSGPLAEFGRAGAAALRLWARSAGRVELSVHDSAPDVARAVAGALEERPDLLFGPYGTGPTVALARRTDRLIWNHGGAGDRLSRHAHVVSVLSPCSSYFTGAVELLYREIASVTVLHGETAFGRDVAAGAERAATRRGLTVRRAGFAPGSAEEAVRDAPEADAVMIAAGFADERAAARLLPERPWRACVLVGAGEENVLDVAREGLIGPAQWLAEDAWEPDEGPDAEWFVRNYIASTGTHPPYPAAQAFAAGLIASRCARDAGDLDDQSLRAAAATLTCTTMFGRFELDASGAQVGHQMLTVQWQDGRRRTVWPAEKARGRRLRARRGHRRVPHTADLRIEAWAPTREQCVAEAVSGLVGSFADTAGLRPHRTAVLNVPPEPDADLLVAVLDDVIYRLEVHGELVLDTEITTAPDGGLTARLKVGDATEATAIGAIPKAVSLHDLRLTRDSATEAWSCAVTIDV
;
A
#
# COMPACT_ATOMS: atom_id res chain seq x y z
N MET A 1 -34.50 2.01 21.60
CA MET A 1 -33.77 2.78 20.59
C MET A 1 -34.08 2.17 19.24
N ARG A 2 -34.46 3.00 18.25
CA ARG A 2 -34.71 2.59 16.88
C ARG A 2 -33.54 3.03 16.02
N ALA A 3 -32.98 2.11 15.25
CA ALA A 3 -31.89 2.37 14.33
C ALA A 3 -32.32 2.01 12.92
N ALA A 4 -31.88 2.79 11.94
CA ALA A 4 -32.06 2.48 10.53
C ALA A 4 -30.70 2.42 9.83
N LEU A 5 -30.52 1.41 8.98
CA LEU A 5 -29.38 1.29 8.08
C LEU A 5 -29.87 1.40 6.64
N VAL A 6 -29.33 2.35 5.87
CA VAL A 6 -29.50 2.41 4.42
C VAL A 6 -28.23 1.84 3.79
N THR A 7 -28.30 0.73 3.05
CA THR A 7 -27.10 0.05 2.54
C THR A 7 -27.40 -0.78 1.28
N PRO A 8 -26.44 -0.97 0.36
CA PRO A 8 -26.68 -1.81 -0.81
C PRO A 8 -26.78 -3.28 -0.40
N LEU A 9 -27.93 -3.92 -0.63
CA LEU A 9 -28.11 -5.37 -0.46
C LEU A 9 -28.10 -6.13 -1.79
N SER A 10 -28.09 -5.40 -2.90
CA SER A 10 -27.97 -5.88 -4.28
C SER A 10 -26.94 -5.07 -5.08
N GLY A 11 -26.49 -5.62 -6.23
CA GLY A 11 -25.47 -5.01 -7.08
C GLY A 11 -24.01 -5.24 -6.61
N PRO A 12 -23.04 -4.52 -7.21
CA PRO A 12 -21.61 -4.79 -7.03
C PRO A 12 -21.06 -4.49 -5.63
N LEU A 13 -21.77 -3.74 -4.79
CA LEU A 13 -21.39 -3.44 -3.40
C LEU A 13 -22.17 -4.25 -2.36
N ALA A 14 -22.99 -5.20 -2.81
CA ALA A 14 -23.94 -5.91 -1.95
C ALA A 14 -23.27 -6.77 -0.87
N GLU A 15 -22.10 -7.33 -1.16
CA GLU A 15 -21.35 -8.12 -0.20
C GLU A 15 -20.96 -7.28 1.02
N PHE A 16 -20.43 -6.07 0.79
CA PHE A 16 -20.06 -5.14 1.84
C PHE A 16 -21.27 -4.64 2.63
N GLY A 17 -22.37 -4.33 1.94
CA GLY A 17 -23.60 -3.89 2.60
C GLY A 17 -24.26 -5.00 3.45
N ARG A 18 -24.27 -6.24 2.98
CA ARG A 18 -24.75 -7.40 3.76
C ARG A 18 -23.87 -7.67 4.98
N ALA A 19 -22.54 -7.56 4.83
CA ALA A 19 -21.61 -7.72 5.95
C ALA A 19 -21.82 -6.65 7.03
N GLY A 20 -21.96 -5.38 6.63
CA GLY A 20 -22.30 -4.28 7.53
C GLY A 20 -23.65 -4.46 8.23
N ALA A 21 -24.67 -4.89 7.49
CA ALA A 21 -26.00 -5.17 8.06
C ALA A 21 -25.97 -6.33 9.08
N ALA A 22 -25.23 -7.40 8.80
CA ALA A 22 -25.06 -8.52 9.74
C ALA A 22 -24.38 -8.07 11.04
N ALA A 23 -23.33 -7.25 10.92
CA ALA A 23 -22.62 -6.69 12.05
C ALA A 23 -23.47 -5.72 12.89
N LEU A 24 -24.22 -4.81 12.26
CA LEU A 24 -25.13 -3.93 12.99
C LEU A 24 -26.28 -4.69 13.66
N ARG A 25 -26.78 -5.79 13.06
CA ARG A 25 -27.73 -6.69 13.74
C ARG A 25 -27.10 -7.37 14.96
N LEU A 26 -25.82 -7.77 14.88
CA LEU A 26 -25.10 -8.31 16.02
C LEU A 26 -24.93 -7.26 17.13
N TRP A 27 -24.53 -6.03 16.78
CA TRP A 27 -24.47 -4.91 17.72
C TRP A 27 -25.83 -4.68 18.39
N ALA A 28 -26.92 -4.55 17.61
CA ALA A 28 -28.25 -4.28 18.14
C ALA A 28 -28.72 -5.34 19.15
N ARG A 29 -28.42 -6.62 18.91
CA ARG A 29 -28.67 -7.71 19.87
C ARG A 29 -27.82 -7.57 21.13
N SER A 30 -26.53 -7.25 20.98
CA SER A 30 -25.59 -7.15 22.11
C SER A 30 -25.84 -5.93 23.01
N ALA A 31 -26.27 -4.80 22.44
CA ALA A 31 -26.55 -3.58 23.20
C ALA A 31 -27.83 -3.69 24.04
N GLY A 32 -28.76 -4.58 23.65
CA GLY A 32 -30.08 -4.72 24.25
C GLY A 32 -30.99 -3.54 23.92
N ARG A 33 -32.28 -3.82 23.64
CA ARG A 33 -33.32 -2.79 23.39
C ARG A 33 -33.05 -1.85 22.18
N VAL A 34 -32.32 -2.35 21.18
CA VAL A 34 -32.18 -1.71 19.86
C VAL A 34 -32.98 -2.49 18.82
N GLU A 35 -33.90 -1.80 18.13
CA GLU A 35 -34.60 -2.32 16.95
C GLU A 35 -33.94 -1.74 15.70
N LEU A 36 -33.41 -2.61 14.83
CA LEU A 36 -32.70 -2.21 13.62
C LEU A 36 -33.52 -2.54 12.38
N SER A 37 -33.92 -1.52 11.62
CA SER A 37 -34.43 -1.67 10.26
C SER A 37 -33.29 -1.55 9.24
N VAL A 38 -33.39 -2.30 8.14
CA VAL A 38 -32.39 -2.30 7.05
C VAL A 38 -33.10 -2.06 5.74
N HIS A 39 -32.70 -0.99 5.04
CA HIS A 39 -33.28 -0.52 3.80
C HIS A 39 -32.28 -0.71 2.66
N ASP A 40 -32.64 -1.51 1.64
CA ASP A 40 -31.78 -1.70 0.46
C ASP A 40 -31.70 -0.40 -0.34
N SER A 41 -30.50 0.14 -0.50
CA SER A 41 -30.26 1.37 -1.27
C SER A 41 -30.28 1.16 -2.78
N ALA A 42 -30.40 -0.08 -3.26
CA ALA A 42 -30.47 -0.41 -4.68
C ALA A 42 -31.88 -0.91 -5.08
N PRO A 43 -32.37 -0.57 -6.29
CA PRO A 43 -31.77 0.37 -7.24
C PRO A 43 -32.04 1.85 -6.88
N ASP A 44 -32.95 2.14 -5.93
CA ASP A 44 -33.41 3.49 -5.62
C ASP A 44 -33.02 3.92 -4.20
N VAL A 45 -31.89 4.61 -4.10
CA VAL A 45 -31.40 5.16 -2.83
C VAL A 45 -32.36 6.21 -2.27
N ALA A 46 -33.06 6.98 -3.10
CA ALA A 46 -33.95 8.02 -2.59
C ALA A 46 -35.16 7.41 -1.88
N ARG A 47 -35.74 6.36 -2.46
CA ARG A 47 -36.82 5.59 -1.82
C ARG A 47 -36.34 4.92 -0.52
N ALA A 48 -35.15 4.32 -0.51
CA ALA A 48 -34.60 3.67 0.68
C ALA A 48 -34.39 4.66 1.83
N VAL A 49 -33.88 5.86 1.51
CA VAL A 49 -33.72 6.94 2.49
C VAL A 49 -35.05 7.44 3.00
N ALA A 50 -36.04 7.67 2.12
CA ALA A 50 -37.37 8.10 2.54
C ALA A 50 -38.02 7.09 3.51
N GLY A 51 -37.99 5.79 3.17
CA GLY A 51 -38.52 4.74 4.04
C GLY A 51 -37.81 4.67 5.40
N ALA A 52 -36.47 4.80 5.41
CA ALA A 52 -35.71 4.86 6.66
C ALA A 52 -36.09 6.06 7.52
N LEU A 53 -36.35 7.23 6.93
CA LEU A 53 -36.71 8.44 7.66
C LEU A 53 -38.16 8.44 8.16
N GLU A 54 -39.09 7.80 7.43
CA GLU A 54 -40.49 7.64 7.85
C GLU A 54 -40.63 6.90 9.20
N GLU A 55 -39.72 5.97 9.48
CA GLU A 55 -39.66 5.26 10.76
C GLU A 55 -39.22 6.14 11.94
N ARG A 56 -38.72 7.36 11.67
CA ARG A 56 -38.18 8.31 12.65
C ARG A 56 -37.11 7.67 13.55
N PRO A 57 -36.03 7.10 12.98
CA PRO A 57 -35.01 6.38 13.73
C PRO A 57 -34.23 7.34 14.64
N ASP A 58 -33.89 6.84 15.83
CA ASP A 58 -33.01 7.54 16.78
C ASP A 58 -31.57 7.59 16.22
N LEU A 59 -31.12 6.52 15.54
CA LEU A 59 -29.81 6.44 14.90
C LEU A 59 -29.92 6.09 13.42
N LEU A 60 -29.21 6.84 12.56
CA LEU A 60 -29.13 6.57 11.13
C LEU A 60 -27.71 6.17 10.72
N PHE A 61 -27.56 4.95 10.19
CA PHE A 61 -26.30 4.42 9.69
C PHE A 61 -26.20 4.55 8.16
N GLY A 62 -25.05 5.03 7.69
CA GLY A 62 -24.81 5.27 6.27
C GLY A 62 -24.46 4.00 5.48
N PRO A 63 -24.60 4.04 4.14
CA PRO A 63 -24.27 2.91 3.28
C PRO A 63 -22.75 2.70 3.16
N TYR A 64 -22.38 1.53 2.62
CA TYR A 64 -21.01 1.31 2.17
C TYR A 64 -20.69 2.11 0.89
N GLY A 65 -19.55 2.81 0.89
CA GLY A 65 -19.03 3.59 -0.22
C GLY A 65 -19.30 5.09 -0.13
N THR A 66 -18.28 5.90 -0.45
CA THR A 66 -18.34 7.37 -0.37
C THR A 66 -19.47 8.00 -1.20
N GLY A 67 -19.67 7.53 -2.43
CA GLY A 67 -20.72 8.05 -3.32
C GLY A 67 -22.11 7.89 -2.72
N PRO A 68 -22.52 6.66 -2.36
CA PRO A 68 -23.75 6.39 -1.62
C PRO A 68 -23.90 7.22 -0.34
N THR A 69 -22.85 7.34 0.49
CA THR A 69 -22.92 8.13 1.73
C THR A 69 -23.15 9.61 1.45
N VAL A 70 -22.48 10.20 0.45
CA VAL A 70 -22.72 11.59 0.03
C VAL A 70 -24.14 11.77 -0.51
N ALA A 71 -24.65 10.79 -1.26
CA ALA A 71 -26.01 10.83 -1.79
C ALA A 71 -27.06 10.82 -0.67
N LEU A 72 -26.83 10.06 0.40
CA LEU A 72 -27.62 10.07 1.63
C LEU A 72 -27.50 11.43 2.36
N ALA A 73 -26.28 11.90 2.62
CA ALA A 73 -26.03 13.15 3.35
C ALA A 73 -26.63 14.39 2.69
N ARG A 74 -26.86 14.37 1.37
CA ARG A 74 -27.54 15.46 0.64
C ARG A 74 -29.06 15.45 0.74
N ARG A 75 -29.66 14.38 1.29
CA ARG A 75 -31.12 14.17 1.33
C ARG A 75 -31.72 14.32 2.72
N THR A 76 -30.88 14.45 3.74
CA THR A 76 -31.32 14.52 5.12
C THR A 76 -30.34 15.35 5.94
N ASP A 77 -30.86 16.01 6.97
CA ASP A 77 -30.07 16.69 7.99
C ASP A 77 -29.88 15.82 9.25
N ARG A 78 -30.42 14.59 9.24
CA ARG A 78 -30.23 13.64 10.35
C ARG A 78 -28.76 13.30 10.53
N LEU A 79 -28.33 13.07 11.77
CA LEU A 79 -26.97 12.61 12.05
C LEU A 79 -26.72 11.23 11.43
N ILE A 80 -25.70 11.14 10.57
CA ILE A 80 -25.31 9.92 9.87
C ILE A 80 -24.04 9.35 10.51
N TRP A 81 -24.15 8.12 11.02
CA TRP A 81 -23.01 7.32 11.45
C TRP A 81 -22.40 6.63 10.22
N ASN A 82 -21.35 7.23 9.68
CA ASN A 82 -20.67 6.74 8.49
C ASN A 82 -19.63 5.67 8.86
N HIS A 83 -19.88 4.45 8.38
CA HIS A 83 -19.02 3.29 8.60
C HIS A 83 -18.44 2.71 7.30
N GLY A 84 -18.66 3.33 6.14
CA GLY A 84 -18.31 2.72 4.85
C GLY A 84 -17.89 3.69 3.75
N GLY A 85 -18.04 5.00 3.95
CA GLY A 85 -17.51 6.02 3.05
C GLY A 85 -16.17 6.55 3.56
N ALA A 86 -15.07 6.23 2.89
CA ALA A 86 -13.74 6.70 3.28
C ALA A 86 -13.38 8.08 2.70
N GLY A 87 -14.16 8.62 1.75
CA GLY A 87 -13.78 9.83 1.02
C GLY A 87 -13.71 11.07 1.91
N ASP A 88 -12.58 11.79 1.85
CA ASP A 88 -12.30 12.99 2.65
C ASP A 88 -13.41 14.05 2.58
N ARG A 89 -14.10 14.15 1.44
CA ARG A 89 -15.21 15.08 1.25
C ARG A 89 -16.38 14.88 2.21
N LEU A 90 -16.51 13.73 2.86
CA LEU A 90 -17.56 13.46 3.84
C LEU A 90 -17.43 14.33 5.08
N SER A 91 -16.21 14.76 5.44
CA SER A 91 -15.96 15.74 6.51
C SER A 91 -16.62 17.11 6.27
N ARG A 92 -16.98 17.43 5.01
CA ARG A 92 -17.66 18.68 4.65
C ARG A 92 -19.14 18.69 5.06
N HIS A 93 -19.69 17.54 5.45
CA HIS A 93 -21.05 17.40 5.93
C HIS A 93 -21.03 17.35 7.46
N ALA A 94 -21.41 18.45 8.12
CA ALA A 94 -21.31 18.58 9.58
C ALA A 94 -22.12 17.51 10.35
N HIS A 95 -23.17 16.98 9.73
CA HIS A 95 -24.05 15.92 10.23
C HIS A 95 -23.57 14.50 9.85
N VAL A 96 -22.34 14.33 9.37
CA VAL A 96 -21.74 13.01 9.13
C VAL A 96 -20.60 12.77 10.12
N VAL A 97 -20.73 11.72 10.92
CA VAL A 97 -19.67 11.26 11.84
C VAL A 97 -19.03 10.01 11.25
N SER A 98 -17.75 10.10 10.89
CA SER A 98 -17.00 9.00 10.28
C SER A 98 -16.23 8.21 11.32
N VAL A 99 -16.37 6.88 11.27
CA VAL A 99 -15.71 5.96 12.21
C VAL A 99 -14.39 5.42 11.64
N LEU A 100 -14.33 5.27 10.32
CA LEU A 100 -13.17 4.81 9.57
C LEU A 100 -12.18 5.92 9.23
N SER A 101 -10.92 5.54 9.01
CA SER A 101 -9.90 6.47 8.51
C SER A 101 -10.26 6.99 7.11
N PRO A 102 -9.99 8.28 6.82
CA PRO A 102 -10.21 8.86 5.50
C PRO A 102 -9.26 8.26 4.45
N CYS A 103 -9.66 8.25 3.18
CA CYS A 103 -8.85 7.66 2.12
C CYS A 103 -7.52 8.37 1.92
N SER A 104 -7.42 9.67 2.21
CA SER A 104 -6.14 10.38 2.18
C SER A 104 -5.12 9.88 3.21
N SER A 105 -5.52 9.12 4.23
CA SER A 105 -4.56 8.55 5.17
C SER A 105 -4.04 7.17 4.77
N TYR A 106 -4.58 6.54 3.72
CA TYR A 106 -4.32 5.13 3.39
C TYR A 106 -2.83 4.81 3.26
N PHE A 107 -2.05 5.63 2.56
CA PHE A 107 -0.60 5.40 2.40
C PHE A 107 0.27 6.05 3.48
N THR A 108 -0.31 6.66 4.51
CA THR A 108 0.48 7.29 5.60
C THR A 108 1.35 6.26 6.30
N GLY A 109 0.79 5.10 6.68
CA GLY A 109 1.58 4.05 7.36
C GLY A 109 2.70 3.49 6.49
N ALA A 110 2.47 3.35 5.17
CA ALA A 110 3.51 2.94 4.24
C ALA A 110 4.63 3.98 4.09
N VAL A 111 4.30 5.27 4.08
CA VAL A 111 5.31 6.35 4.11
C VAL A 111 6.11 6.28 5.41
N GLU A 112 5.46 6.16 6.57
CA GLU A 112 6.12 6.04 7.88
C GLU A 112 7.03 4.82 7.97
N LEU A 113 6.65 3.72 7.32
CA LEU A 113 7.44 2.49 7.23
C LEU A 113 8.68 2.65 6.34
N LEU A 114 8.62 3.48 5.30
CA LEU A 114 9.62 3.50 4.22
C LEU A 114 10.53 4.72 4.22
N TYR A 115 10.16 5.86 4.82
CA TYR A 115 10.83 7.14 4.59
C TYR A 115 12.32 7.21 4.97
N ARG A 116 12.79 6.30 5.84
CA ARG A 116 14.22 6.20 6.19
C ARG A 116 15.01 5.34 5.22
N GLU A 117 14.30 4.57 4.40
CA GLU A 117 14.90 3.64 3.45
C GLU A 117 14.89 4.22 2.05
N ILE A 118 13.87 4.98 1.66
CA ILE A 118 13.71 5.54 0.32
C ILE A 118 13.99 7.05 0.29
N ALA A 119 14.43 7.59 -0.84
CA ALA A 119 14.58 9.03 -1.09
C ALA A 119 13.51 9.57 -2.05
N SER A 120 12.97 8.73 -2.94
CA SER A 120 11.96 9.12 -3.92
C SER A 120 10.78 8.14 -4.03
N VAL A 121 9.60 8.65 -4.38
CA VAL A 121 8.39 7.84 -4.58
C VAL A 121 7.56 8.33 -5.75
N THR A 122 7.16 7.41 -6.62
CA THR A 122 6.15 7.66 -7.65
C THR A 122 4.78 7.26 -7.12
N VAL A 123 3.81 8.17 -7.18
CA VAL A 123 2.42 7.92 -6.78
C VAL A 123 1.53 7.90 -8.02
N LEU A 124 1.09 6.71 -8.42
CA LEU A 124 0.19 6.51 -9.55
C LEU A 124 -1.26 6.41 -9.05
N HIS A 125 -2.20 7.02 -9.76
CA HIS A 125 -3.61 6.90 -9.40
C HIS A 125 -4.55 6.86 -10.59
N GLY A 126 -5.66 6.13 -10.42
CA GLY A 126 -6.77 6.22 -11.37
C GLY A 126 -7.47 7.58 -11.29
N GLU A 127 -8.33 7.88 -12.27
CA GLU A 127 -9.08 9.13 -12.34
C GLU A 127 -10.31 9.20 -11.41
N THR A 128 -10.49 8.23 -10.52
CA THR A 128 -11.55 8.30 -9.53
C THR A 128 -11.20 9.32 -8.44
N ALA A 129 -12.22 9.90 -7.81
CA ALA A 129 -11.99 10.80 -6.68
C ALA A 129 -11.29 10.07 -5.51
N PHE A 130 -11.60 8.78 -5.29
CA PHE A 130 -10.91 7.95 -4.30
C PHE A 130 -9.41 7.86 -4.61
N GLY A 131 -9.03 7.46 -5.83
CA GLY A 131 -7.62 7.38 -6.23
C GLY A 131 -6.88 8.70 -6.09
N ARG A 132 -7.52 9.82 -6.49
CA ARG A 132 -6.97 11.17 -6.31
C ARG A 132 -6.76 11.54 -4.84
N ASP A 133 -7.73 11.26 -3.97
CA ASP A 133 -7.67 11.62 -2.55
C ASP A 133 -6.58 10.81 -1.83
N VAL A 134 -6.47 9.50 -2.11
CA VAL A 134 -5.38 8.63 -1.62
C VAL A 134 -4.02 9.16 -2.09
N ALA A 135 -3.89 9.47 -3.38
CA ALA A 135 -2.62 9.93 -3.94
C ALA A 135 -2.19 11.30 -3.40
N ALA A 136 -3.13 12.23 -3.26
CA ALA A 136 -2.86 13.54 -2.65
C ALA A 136 -2.47 13.39 -1.16
N GLY A 137 -3.08 12.45 -0.45
CA GLY A 137 -2.71 12.11 0.91
C GLY A 137 -1.30 11.52 1.04
N ALA A 138 -0.96 10.58 0.16
CA ALA A 138 0.37 9.99 0.05
C ALA A 138 1.45 11.03 -0.24
N GLU A 139 1.20 11.92 -1.21
CA GLU A 139 2.08 13.04 -1.54
C GLU A 139 2.32 13.95 -0.33
N ARG A 140 1.25 14.36 0.39
CA ARG A 140 1.40 15.16 1.62
C ARG A 140 2.19 14.43 2.71
N ALA A 141 1.97 13.13 2.91
CA ALA A 141 2.71 12.35 3.90
C ALA A 141 4.19 12.22 3.53
N ALA A 142 4.49 11.87 2.28
CA ALA A 142 5.84 11.67 1.78
C ALA A 142 6.66 12.97 1.76
N THR A 143 6.10 14.08 1.27
CA THR A 143 6.76 15.40 1.27
C THR A 143 7.09 15.86 2.69
N ARG A 144 6.19 15.65 3.68
CA ARG A 144 6.47 15.96 5.10
C ARG A 144 7.64 15.16 5.68
N ARG A 145 7.95 14.00 5.10
CA ARG A 145 9.10 13.17 5.47
C ARG A 145 10.36 13.45 4.63
N GLY A 146 10.33 14.47 3.76
CA GLY A 146 11.48 14.87 2.95
C GLY A 146 11.71 14.02 1.70
N LEU A 147 10.72 13.23 1.28
CA LEU A 147 10.83 12.42 0.06
C LEU A 147 10.55 13.26 -1.18
N THR A 148 11.25 12.95 -2.28
CA THR A 148 10.91 13.48 -3.60
C THR A 148 9.71 12.71 -4.15
N VAL A 149 8.61 13.41 -4.44
CA VAL A 149 7.35 12.79 -4.89
C VAL A 149 7.06 13.16 -6.34
N ARG A 150 6.76 12.17 -7.19
CA ARG A 150 6.14 12.38 -8.50
C ARG A 150 4.76 11.75 -8.52
N ARG A 151 3.71 12.56 -8.64
CA ARG A 151 2.33 12.09 -8.75
C ARG A 151 1.87 12.10 -10.21
N ALA A 152 1.26 11.01 -10.67
CA ALA A 152 0.69 10.91 -12.01
C ALA A 152 -0.65 10.17 -12.00
N GLY A 153 -1.61 10.70 -12.76
CA GLY A 153 -2.90 10.05 -13.01
C GLY A 153 -2.85 9.21 -14.28
N PHE A 154 -3.66 8.17 -14.37
CA PHE A 154 -3.84 7.37 -15.58
C PHE A 154 -5.30 6.99 -15.82
N ALA A 155 -5.67 6.82 -17.09
CA ALA A 155 -7.02 6.43 -17.51
C ALA A 155 -7.32 4.97 -17.11
N PRO A 156 -8.58 4.61 -16.84
CA PRO A 156 -8.95 3.22 -16.54
C PRO A 156 -8.48 2.25 -17.63
N GLY A 157 -7.80 1.17 -17.25
CA GLY A 157 -7.22 0.19 -18.15
C GLY A 157 -5.77 0.49 -18.58
N SER A 158 -5.21 1.65 -18.24
CA SER A 158 -3.85 2.07 -18.64
C SER A 158 -2.80 1.87 -17.54
N ALA A 159 -3.07 1.06 -16.51
CA ALA A 159 -2.16 0.90 -15.38
C ALA A 159 -0.79 0.31 -15.77
N GLU A 160 -0.76 -0.61 -16.73
CA GLU A 160 0.48 -1.23 -17.21
C GLU A 160 1.40 -0.23 -17.94
N GLU A 161 0.80 0.63 -18.78
CA GLU A 161 1.49 1.75 -19.44
C GLU A 161 2.01 2.74 -18.40
N ALA A 162 1.18 3.12 -17.43
CA ALA A 162 1.59 4.02 -16.35
C ALA A 162 2.77 3.49 -15.52
N VAL A 163 2.87 2.18 -15.29
CA VAL A 163 4.01 1.55 -14.59
C VAL A 163 5.27 1.54 -15.46
N ARG A 164 5.15 1.28 -16.77
CA ARG A 164 6.28 1.33 -17.71
C ARG A 164 6.84 2.75 -17.84
N ASP A 165 5.95 3.74 -17.97
CA ASP A 165 6.32 5.14 -18.22
C ASP A 165 6.65 5.92 -16.93
N ALA A 166 6.41 5.31 -15.77
CA ALA A 166 6.76 5.92 -14.49
C ALA A 166 8.27 6.25 -14.46
N PRO A 167 8.67 7.41 -13.91
CA PRO A 167 10.09 7.74 -13.77
C PRO A 167 10.79 6.73 -12.85
N GLU A 168 12.11 6.68 -12.88
CA GLU A 168 12.86 6.01 -11.82
C GLU A 168 12.59 6.66 -10.46
N ALA A 169 12.26 5.84 -9.46
CA ALA A 169 12.21 6.23 -8.06
C ALA A 169 12.46 4.99 -7.17
N ASP A 170 12.71 5.20 -5.88
CA ASP A 170 12.96 4.09 -4.95
C ASP A 170 11.71 3.26 -4.69
N ALA A 171 10.51 3.85 -4.74
CA ALA A 171 9.26 3.17 -4.47
C ALA A 171 8.13 3.65 -5.38
N VAL A 172 7.11 2.79 -5.52
CA VAL A 172 5.86 3.13 -6.20
C VAL A 172 4.66 2.89 -5.29
N MET A 173 3.70 3.82 -5.31
CA MET A 173 2.42 3.71 -4.60
C MET A 173 1.29 3.86 -5.62
N ILE A 174 0.36 2.89 -5.66
CA ILE A 174 -0.70 2.84 -6.67
C ILE A 174 -2.07 2.78 -5.99
N ALA A 175 -2.93 3.75 -6.32
CA ALA A 175 -4.32 3.80 -5.85
C ALA A 175 -5.28 3.89 -7.04
N ALA A 176 -5.84 2.75 -7.44
CA ALA A 176 -6.72 2.64 -8.61
C ALA A 176 -7.82 1.59 -8.44
N GLY A 177 -8.57 1.34 -9.51
CA GLY A 177 -9.53 0.23 -9.52
C GLY A 177 -8.81 -1.11 -9.40
N PHE A 178 -9.46 -2.12 -8.81
CA PHE A 178 -8.83 -3.43 -8.59
C PHE A 178 -8.33 -4.12 -9.87
N ALA A 179 -8.98 -3.87 -11.01
CA ALA A 179 -8.50 -4.39 -12.30
C ALA A 179 -7.16 -3.76 -12.71
N ASP A 180 -7.04 -2.44 -12.55
CA ASP A 180 -5.81 -1.68 -12.82
C ASP A 180 -4.70 -2.08 -11.86
N GLU A 181 -4.99 -2.21 -10.58
CA GLU A 181 -3.99 -2.62 -9.59
C GLU A 181 -3.48 -4.05 -9.80
N ARG A 182 -4.36 -4.99 -10.19
CA ARG A 182 -3.93 -6.33 -10.62
C ARG A 182 -3.04 -6.28 -11.87
N ALA A 183 -3.33 -5.38 -12.80
CA ALA A 183 -2.55 -5.24 -14.01
C ALA A 183 -1.16 -4.64 -13.72
N ALA A 184 -1.11 -3.58 -12.93
CA ALA A 184 0.13 -2.98 -12.45
C ALA A 184 0.99 -4.00 -11.69
N ALA A 185 0.40 -4.77 -10.77
CA ALA A 185 1.11 -5.73 -9.92
C ALA A 185 1.98 -6.74 -10.71
N ARG A 186 1.58 -7.12 -11.92
CA ARG A 186 2.34 -8.04 -12.79
C ARG A 186 3.66 -7.46 -13.30
N LEU A 187 3.75 -6.13 -13.46
CA LEU A 187 4.91 -5.44 -14.00
C LEU A 187 5.85 -4.89 -12.93
N LEU A 188 5.39 -4.79 -11.68
CA LEU A 188 6.20 -4.27 -10.58
C LEU A 188 7.54 -5.01 -10.39
N PRO A 189 7.63 -6.35 -10.55
CA PRO A 189 8.90 -7.07 -10.45
C PRO A 189 9.90 -6.77 -11.58
N GLU A 190 9.45 -6.19 -12.70
CA GLU A 190 10.30 -5.86 -13.85
C GLU A 190 11.07 -4.55 -13.65
N ARG A 191 10.84 -3.87 -12.52
CA ARG A 191 11.40 -2.56 -12.23
C ARG A 191 12.14 -2.55 -10.89
N PRO A 192 13.18 -1.70 -10.74
CA PRO A 192 14.05 -1.69 -9.56
C PRO A 192 13.41 -1.01 -8.32
N TRP A 193 12.10 -1.18 -8.13
CA TRP A 193 11.38 -0.64 -6.97
C TRP A 193 11.81 -1.39 -5.69
N ARG A 194 12.20 -0.62 -4.67
CA ARG A 194 12.56 -1.14 -3.34
C ARG A 194 11.33 -1.47 -2.50
N ALA A 195 10.22 -0.83 -2.81
CA ALA A 195 8.92 -1.08 -2.21
C ALA A 195 7.80 -0.75 -3.20
N CYS A 196 6.77 -1.59 -3.18
CA CYS A 196 5.58 -1.46 -4.00
C CYS A 196 4.36 -1.44 -3.08
N VAL A 197 3.62 -0.33 -3.08
CA VAL A 197 2.46 -0.12 -2.22
C VAL A 197 1.20 -0.02 -3.08
N LEU A 198 0.20 -0.85 -2.79
CA LEU A 198 -1.06 -0.92 -3.54
C LEU A 198 -2.22 -0.87 -2.56
N VAL A 199 -3.30 -0.16 -2.87
CA VAL A 199 -4.50 -0.18 -2.01
C VAL A 199 -5.04 -1.61 -1.91
N GLY A 200 -5.14 -2.28 -3.06
CA GLY A 200 -5.60 -3.65 -3.19
C GLY A 200 -4.71 -4.69 -2.52
N ALA A 201 -3.43 -4.39 -2.24
CA ALA A 201 -2.59 -5.29 -1.46
C ALA A 201 -3.03 -5.38 0.02
N GLY A 202 -3.82 -4.41 0.50
CA GLY A 202 -4.45 -4.46 1.81
C GLY A 202 -5.64 -5.41 1.89
N GLU A 203 -6.16 -5.88 0.76
CA GLU A 203 -7.37 -6.69 0.65
C GLU A 203 -7.04 -8.14 0.28
N GLU A 204 -7.58 -9.12 1.03
CA GLU A 204 -7.23 -10.55 0.90
C GLU A 204 -7.42 -11.12 -0.52
N ASN A 205 -8.51 -10.72 -1.18
CA ASN A 205 -9.01 -11.35 -2.40
C ASN A 205 -8.83 -10.47 -3.66
N VAL A 206 -8.08 -9.37 -3.57
CA VAL A 206 -7.92 -8.44 -4.70
C VAL A 206 -6.76 -8.84 -5.61
N LEU A 207 -5.63 -9.22 -5.03
CA LEU A 207 -4.42 -9.65 -5.73
C LEU A 207 -4.28 -11.16 -5.60
N ASP A 208 -4.38 -11.86 -6.73
CA ASP A 208 -4.35 -13.31 -6.86
C ASP A 208 -2.98 -13.85 -7.28
N VAL A 209 -2.30 -13.12 -8.18
CA VAL A 209 -0.94 -13.41 -8.65
C VAL A 209 0.02 -12.26 -8.32
N ALA A 210 1.31 -12.58 -8.12
CA ALA A 210 2.38 -11.59 -7.88
C ALA A 210 2.20 -10.67 -6.65
N ARG A 211 1.50 -11.13 -5.61
CA ARG A 211 1.24 -10.34 -4.39
C ARG A 211 2.37 -10.33 -3.36
N GLU A 212 3.24 -11.34 -3.39
CA GLU A 212 4.31 -11.51 -2.40
C GLU A 212 5.23 -10.27 -2.34
N GLY A 213 5.49 -9.77 -1.14
CA GLY A 213 6.28 -8.56 -0.90
C GLY A 213 5.55 -7.23 -1.11
N LEU A 214 4.36 -7.22 -1.72
CA LEU A 214 3.56 -6.01 -1.87
C LEU A 214 3.03 -5.53 -0.53
N ILE A 215 2.99 -4.21 -0.37
CA ILE A 215 2.56 -3.52 0.84
C ILE A 215 1.19 -2.91 0.60
N GLY A 216 0.30 -2.94 1.58
CA GLY A 216 -1.02 -2.34 1.45
C GLY A 216 -1.60 -1.84 2.77
N PRO A 217 -2.58 -0.92 2.71
CA PRO A 217 -3.27 -0.41 3.88
C PRO A 217 -4.45 -1.31 4.26
N ALA A 218 -4.58 -1.65 5.54
CA ALA A 218 -5.72 -2.41 6.05
C ALA A 218 -6.46 -1.58 7.11
N GLN A 219 -7.77 -1.38 6.91
CA GLN A 219 -8.62 -0.71 7.90
C GLN A 219 -8.70 -1.54 9.19
N TRP A 220 -8.66 -2.87 9.09
CA TRP A 220 -8.77 -3.75 10.26
C TRP A 220 -8.28 -5.17 9.97
N LEU A 221 -7.61 -5.77 10.93
CA LEU A 221 -7.31 -7.20 11.00
C LEU A 221 -7.61 -7.69 12.41
N ALA A 222 -8.39 -8.77 12.54
CA ALA A 222 -8.80 -9.30 13.84
C ALA A 222 -7.60 -9.69 14.73
N GLU A 223 -6.57 -10.27 14.13
CA GLU A 223 -5.36 -10.76 14.82
C GLU A 223 -4.47 -9.64 15.39
N ASP A 224 -4.60 -8.43 14.86
CA ASP A 224 -3.81 -7.26 15.25
C ASP A 224 -4.66 -6.11 15.80
N ALA A 225 -5.93 -6.41 16.12
CA ALA A 225 -6.86 -5.47 16.71
C ALA A 225 -6.33 -4.88 18.02
N TRP A 226 -6.79 -3.68 18.35
CA TRP A 226 -6.46 -3.01 19.60
C TRP A 226 -7.32 -3.56 20.74
N GLU A 227 -6.78 -3.50 21.96
CA GLU A 227 -7.56 -3.79 23.16
C GLU A 227 -8.60 -2.67 23.33
N PRO A 228 -9.90 -2.99 23.37
CA PRO A 228 -10.92 -1.97 23.49
C PRO A 228 -11.08 -1.47 24.93
N ASP A 229 -11.36 -0.18 25.07
CA ASP A 229 -11.97 0.41 26.28
C ASP A 229 -13.50 0.58 26.13
N GLU A 230 -14.02 0.38 24.92
CA GLU A 230 -15.44 0.48 24.58
C GLU A 230 -15.88 -0.73 23.75
N GLY A 231 -16.81 -1.51 24.33
CA GLY A 231 -17.37 -2.71 23.72
C GLY A 231 -16.50 -3.97 23.87
N PRO A 232 -16.91 -5.08 23.24
CA PRO A 232 -16.19 -6.34 23.30
C PRO A 232 -14.93 -6.33 22.43
N ASP A 233 -14.00 -7.25 22.72
CA ASP A 233 -12.78 -7.48 21.94
C ASP A 233 -13.03 -8.11 20.55
N ALA A 234 -11.97 -8.18 19.74
CA ALA A 234 -12.03 -8.73 18.40
C ALA A 234 -12.33 -10.24 18.38
N GLU A 235 -11.88 -10.99 19.40
CA GLU A 235 -12.14 -12.43 19.48
C GLU A 235 -13.63 -12.70 19.68
N TRP A 236 -14.25 -11.97 20.60
CA TRP A 236 -15.69 -11.99 20.83
C TRP A 236 -16.44 -11.60 19.56
N PHE A 237 -16.03 -10.53 18.87
CA PHE A 237 -16.69 -10.07 17.65
C PHE A 237 -16.62 -11.13 16.55
N VAL A 238 -15.43 -11.68 16.28
CA VAL A 238 -15.23 -12.73 15.28
C VAL A 238 -16.06 -13.97 15.59
N ARG A 239 -16.01 -14.47 16.83
CA ARG A 239 -16.77 -15.65 17.25
C ARG A 239 -18.27 -15.48 17.05
N ASN A 240 -18.83 -14.35 17.49
CA ASN A 240 -20.27 -14.10 17.40
C ASN A 240 -20.72 -13.75 15.98
N TYR A 241 -19.87 -13.10 15.18
CA TYR A 241 -20.16 -12.87 13.77
C TYR A 241 -20.23 -14.20 13.03
N ILE A 242 -19.22 -15.07 13.17
CA ILE A 242 -19.21 -16.43 12.58
C ILE A 242 -20.44 -17.23 13.01
N ALA A 243 -20.79 -17.21 14.30
CA ALA A 243 -21.98 -17.92 14.79
C ALA A 243 -23.28 -17.43 14.12
N SER A 244 -23.33 -16.18 13.66
CA SER A 244 -24.51 -15.59 13.03
C SER A 244 -24.53 -15.65 11.50
N THR A 245 -23.38 -15.76 10.83
CA THR A 245 -23.27 -15.69 9.37
C THR A 245 -22.64 -16.92 8.72
N GLY A 246 -21.93 -17.74 9.49
CA GLY A 246 -21.12 -18.86 9.00
C GLY A 246 -19.80 -18.46 8.34
N THR A 247 -19.41 -17.17 8.36
CA THR A 247 -18.21 -16.66 7.70
C THR A 247 -17.42 -15.73 8.61
N HIS A 248 -16.10 -15.61 8.37
CA HIS A 248 -15.29 -14.61 9.06
C HIS A 248 -15.73 -13.18 8.70
N PRO A 249 -15.72 -12.23 9.65
CA PRO A 249 -16.09 -10.86 9.36
C PRO A 249 -15.05 -10.18 8.46
N PRO A 250 -15.44 -9.58 7.32
CA PRO A 250 -14.58 -8.66 6.60
C PRO A 250 -14.51 -7.31 7.33
N TYR A 251 -13.53 -6.46 7.02
CA TYR A 251 -13.39 -5.17 7.69
C TYR A 251 -14.64 -4.26 7.64
N PRO A 252 -15.52 -4.27 6.61
CA PRO A 252 -16.72 -3.44 6.63
C PRO A 252 -17.73 -3.87 7.71
N ALA A 253 -17.72 -5.17 8.09
CA ALA A 253 -18.48 -5.65 9.23
C ALA A 253 -17.92 -5.09 10.54
N ALA A 254 -16.59 -5.12 10.73
CA ALA A 254 -15.94 -4.54 11.90
C ALA A 254 -16.24 -3.03 12.02
N GLN A 255 -16.13 -2.28 10.93
CA GLN A 255 -16.48 -0.85 10.87
C GLN A 255 -17.93 -0.59 11.29
N ALA A 256 -18.87 -1.36 10.76
CA ALA A 256 -20.30 -1.20 11.07
C ALA A 256 -20.60 -1.54 12.53
N PHE A 257 -20.00 -2.59 13.09
CA PHE A 257 -20.13 -2.93 14.50
C PHE A 257 -19.58 -1.82 15.41
N ALA A 258 -18.39 -1.30 15.09
CA ALA A 258 -17.78 -0.18 15.82
C ALA A 258 -18.64 1.08 15.76
N ALA A 259 -19.27 1.39 14.62
CA ALA A 259 -20.19 2.51 14.51
C ALA A 259 -21.37 2.39 15.47
N GLY A 260 -21.92 1.17 15.64
CA GLY A 260 -22.94 0.90 16.64
C GLY A 260 -22.45 1.15 18.07
N LEU A 261 -21.25 0.67 18.41
CA LEU A 261 -20.64 0.90 19.74
C LEU A 261 -20.43 2.39 20.02
N ILE A 262 -19.86 3.13 19.07
CA ILE A 262 -19.58 4.57 19.20
C ILE A 262 -20.89 5.36 19.31
N ALA A 263 -21.89 5.05 18.49
CA ALA A 263 -23.20 5.69 18.59
C ALA A 263 -23.87 5.40 19.95
N SER A 264 -23.76 4.17 20.45
CA SER A 264 -24.26 3.78 21.77
C SER A 264 -23.54 4.54 22.90
N ARG A 265 -22.23 4.71 22.77
CA ARG A 265 -21.41 5.47 23.72
C ARG A 265 -21.81 6.94 23.73
N CYS A 266 -21.96 7.56 22.56
CA CYS A 266 -22.41 8.95 22.46
C CYS A 266 -23.80 9.15 23.08
N ALA A 267 -24.73 8.21 22.87
CA ALA A 267 -26.05 8.26 23.49
C ALA A 267 -25.99 8.18 25.04
N ARG A 268 -25.09 7.34 25.59
CA ARG A 268 -24.89 7.26 27.05
C ARG A 268 -24.29 8.54 27.61
N ASP A 269 -23.29 9.10 26.94
CA ASP A 269 -22.58 10.32 27.38
C ASP A 269 -23.48 11.56 27.26
N ALA A 270 -24.32 11.63 26.22
CA ALA A 270 -25.29 12.70 26.02
C ALA A 270 -26.51 12.61 26.97
N GLY A 271 -26.94 11.40 27.31
CA GLY A 271 -28.16 11.16 28.09
C GLY A 271 -29.47 11.33 27.29
N ASP A 272 -29.39 11.53 25.98
CA ASP A 272 -30.52 11.60 25.05
C ASP A 272 -30.16 10.99 23.68
N LEU A 273 -31.08 11.08 22.71
CA LEU A 273 -30.94 10.56 21.35
C LEU A 273 -31.16 11.64 20.29
N ASP A 274 -31.04 12.92 20.65
CA ASP A 274 -31.14 14.01 19.69
C ASP A 274 -29.87 14.12 18.86
N ASP A 275 -30.00 14.43 17.57
CA ASP A 275 -28.87 14.48 16.64
C ASP A 275 -27.81 15.50 17.07
N GLN A 276 -28.22 16.65 17.61
CA GLN A 276 -27.29 17.68 18.05
C GLN A 276 -26.49 17.22 19.27
N SER A 277 -27.17 16.61 20.24
CA SER A 277 -26.55 16.05 21.45
C SER A 277 -25.60 14.90 21.11
N LEU A 278 -26.01 13.97 20.25
CA LEU A 278 -25.16 12.87 19.77
C LEU A 278 -23.94 13.39 19.01
N ARG A 279 -24.11 14.40 18.16
CA ARG A 279 -23.01 15.02 17.41
C ARG A 279 -22.03 15.75 18.33
N ALA A 280 -22.53 16.42 19.37
CA ALA A 280 -21.70 17.09 20.36
C ALA A 280 -20.90 16.09 21.19
N ALA A 281 -21.53 15.00 21.65
CA ALA A 281 -20.83 13.91 22.33
C ALA A 281 -19.75 13.29 21.46
N ALA A 282 -20.05 13.02 20.18
CA ALA A 282 -19.06 12.50 19.23
C ALA A 282 -17.87 13.45 19.00
N ALA A 283 -18.07 14.76 19.11
CA ALA A 283 -17.01 15.75 18.93
C ALA A 283 -15.96 15.73 20.04
N THR A 284 -16.33 15.29 21.25
CA THR A 284 -15.45 15.25 22.43
C THR A 284 -15.04 13.83 22.81
N LEU A 285 -15.66 12.81 22.20
CA LEU A 285 -15.41 11.42 22.52
C LEU A 285 -14.03 10.98 22.05
N THR A 286 -13.28 10.39 22.97
CA THR A 286 -12.13 9.53 22.68
C THR A 286 -12.40 8.16 23.29
N CYS A 287 -12.34 7.12 22.48
CA CYS A 287 -12.43 5.73 22.93
C CYS A 287 -11.72 4.79 21.97
N THR A 288 -11.49 3.56 22.39
CA THR A 288 -10.92 2.48 21.59
C THR A 288 -11.91 1.34 21.54
N THR A 289 -12.34 0.97 20.33
CA THR A 289 -13.15 -0.23 20.09
C THR A 289 -12.26 -1.33 19.50
N MET A 290 -12.81 -2.53 19.28
CA MET A 290 -12.11 -3.60 18.56
C MET A 290 -11.68 -3.20 17.12
N PHE A 291 -12.29 -2.16 16.54
CA PHE A 291 -11.88 -1.63 15.24
C PHE A 291 -10.64 -0.74 15.37
N GLY A 292 -10.52 -0.02 16.47
CA GLY A 292 -9.45 0.92 16.76
C GLY A 292 -9.94 2.15 17.51
N ARG A 293 -9.03 3.10 17.69
CA ARG A 293 -9.31 4.37 18.38
C ARG A 293 -10.23 5.26 17.53
N PHE A 294 -11.16 5.95 18.19
CA PHE A 294 -12.03 6.96 17.62
C PHE A 294 -11.71 8.31 18.25
N GLU A 295 -11.43 9.30 17.42
CA GLU A 295 -11.31 10.70 17.81
C GLU A 295 -11.58 11.57 16.58
N LEU A 296 -12.37 12.64 16.76
CA LEU A 296 -12.59 13.63 15.71
C LEU A 296 -11.72 14.86 15.98
N ASP A 297 -11.16 15.44 14.91
CA ASP A 297 -10.54 16.77 15.01
C ASP A 297 -11.59 17.88 15.03
N ALA A 298 -11.13 19.14 15.14
CA ALA A 298 -12.00 20.31 15.15
C ALA A 298 -12.84 20.48 13.87
N SER A 299 -12.43 19.87 12.75
CA SER A 299 -13.21 19.87 11.49
C SER A 299 -14.27 18.75 11.46
N GLY A 300 -14.24 17.83 12.42
CA GLY A 300 -15.07 16.63 12.43
C GLY A 300 -14.48 15.47 11.63
N ALA A 301 -13.23 15.57 11.17
CA ALA A 301 -12.56 14.47 10.49
C ALA A 301 -12.08 13.42 11.50
N GLN A 302 -12.21 12.15 11.14
CA GLN A 302 -11.69 11.04 11.94
C GLN A 302 -10.16 11.04 11.91
N VAL A 303 -9.54 11.24 13.07
CA VAL A 303 -8.08 11.29 13.23
C VAL A 303 -7.55 10.28 14.24
N GLY A 304 -8.41 9.71 15.07
CA GLY A 304 -8.02 8.71 16.07
C GLY A 304 -7.70 7.35 15.48
N HIS A 305 -8.44 6.94 14.44
CA HIS A 305 -8.28 5.60 13.87
C HIS A 305 -6.96 5.46 13.09
N GLN A 306 -6.13 4.50 13.52
CA GLN A 306 -4.85 4.18 12.88
C GLN A 306 -4.98 2.93 12.01
N MET A 307 -4.87 3.12 10.70
CA MET A 307 -4.81 1.99 9.77
C MET A 307 -3.55 1.16 9.97
N LEU A 308 -3.67 -0.15 9.76
CA LEU A 308 -2.53 -1.05 9.69
C LEU A 308 -1.90 -0.94 8.31
N THR A 309 -0.58 -1.10 8.24
CA THR A 309 0.12 -1.38 6.99
C THR A 309 0.57 -2.83 7.02
N VAL A 310 0.16 -3.58 6.01
CA VAL A 310 0.46 -5.00 5.87
C VAL A 310 1.41 -5.23 4.72
N GLN A 311 2.15 -6.33 4.77
CA GLN A 311 2.89 -6.86 3.64
C GLN A 311 2.50 -8.31 3.41
N TRP A 312 2.36 -8.71 2.15
CA TRP A 312 2.23 -10.13 1.81
C TRP A 312 3.55 -10.85 2.06
N GLN A 313 3.51 -11.83 2.98
CA GLN A 313 4.63 -12.67 3.38
C GLN A 313 4.16 -14.12 3.50
N ASP A 314 4.81 -15.03 2.79
CA ASP A 314 4.45 -16.46 2.77
C ASP A 314 2.97 -16.69 2.42
N GLY A 315 2.44 -15.88 1.48
CA GLY A 315 1.05 -15.96 1.05
C GLY A 315 0.01 -15.44 2.05
N ARG A 316 0.42 -14.77 3.14
CA ARG A 316 -0.47 -14.13 4.13
C ARG A 316 -0.16 -12.64 4.28
N ARG A 317 -1.15 -11.82 4.60
CA ARG A 317 -0.94 -10.42 5.00
C ARG A 317 -0.39 -10.41 6.43
N ARG A 318 0.81 -9.88 6.64
CA ARG A 318 1.40 -9.63 7.97
C ARG A 318 1.50 -8.14 8.24
N THR A 319 1.06 -7.70 9.40
CA THR A 319 1.22 -6.31 9.82
C THR A 319 2.70 -5.96 9.97
N VAL A 320 3.12 -4.89 9.32
CA VAL A 320 4.50 -4.36 9.34
C VAL A 320 4.56 -2.92 9.89
N TRP A 321 3.42 -2.26 10.05
CA TRP A 321 3.28 -0.98 10.77
C TRP A 321 1.85 -0.85 11.34
N PRO A 322 1.64 -0.24 12.53
CA PRO A 322 2.64 0.40 13.40
C PRO A 322 3.61 -0.59 14.04
N ALA A 323 4.73 -0.06 14.56
CA ALA A 323 5.81 -0.88 15.10
C ALA A 323 5.34 -1.78 16.25
N GLU A 324 4.45 -1.29 17.13
CA GLU A 324 3.90 -2.11 18.23
C GLU A 324 3.00 -3.27 17.78
N LYS A 325 2.46 -3.21 16.56
CA LYS A 325 1.64 -4.28 15.97
C LYS A 325 2.41 -5.13 14.96
N ALA A 326 3.62 -4.74 14.58
CA ALA A 326 4.39 -5.43 13.56
C ALA A 326 4.69 -6.89 13.97
N ARG A 327 4.27 -7.85 13.14
CA ARG A 327 4.47 -9.29 13.32
C ARG A 327 5.57 -9.78 12.38
N GLY A 328 6.82 -9.51 12.76
CA GLY A 328 8.01 -9.86 11.98
C GLY A 328 8.62 -8.66 11.25
N ARG A 329 9.75 -8.91 10.56
CA ARG A 329 10.47 -7.88 9.80
C ARG A 329 9.84 -7.76 8.41
N ARG A 330 9.69 -6.53 7.92
CA ARG A 330 9.31 -6.28 6.52
C ARG A 330 10.32 -6.97 5.59
N LEU A 331 9.82 -7.73 4.62
CA LEU A 331 10.61 -8.21 3.49
C LEU A 331 11.05 -7.00 2.67
N ARG A 332 12.36 -6.85 2.43
CA ARG A 332 12.88 -5.88 1.48
C ARG A 332 12.74 -6.44 0.06
N ALA A 333 12.73 -5.59 -0.97
CA ALA A 333 12.72 -6.03 -2.36
C ALA A 333 13.76 -7.14 -2.56
N ARG A 334 13.34 -8.24 -3.20
CA ARG A 334 14.16 -9.45 -3.30
C ARG A 334 15.51 -9.17 -3.94
N ARG A 335 15.57 -8.30 -4.97
CA ARG A 335 16.79 -7.78 -5.58
C ARG A 335 16.66 -6.33 -6.00
N GLY A 336 17.77 -5.66 -6.27
CA GLY A 336 17.84 -4.30 -6.78
C GLY A 336 19.22 -3.67 -6.56
N HIS A 337 19.38 -2.43 -7.02
CA HIS A 337 20.58 -1.63 -6.79
C HIS A 337 20.24 -0.15 -6.55
N ARG A 338 21.20 0.60 -6.02
CA ARG A 338 21.13 2.06 -5.86
C ARG A 338 22.49 2.71 -6.09
N ARG A 339 22.43 3.95 -6.53
CA ARG A 339 23.59 4.85 -6.62
C ARG A 339 23.63 5.71 -5.35
N VAL A 340 24.79 5.80 -4.71
CA VAL A 340 24.99 6.57 -3.49
C VAL A 340 25.93 7.73 -3.81
N PRO A 341 25.62 8.97 -3.38
CA PRO A 341 26.55 10.09 -3.52
C PRO A 341 27.89 9.76 -2.83
N HIS A 342 28.97 9.86 -3.58
CA HIS A 342 30.34 9.73 -3.08
C HIS A 342 31.16 10.91 -3.61
N THR A 343 32.15 11.37 -2.84
CA THR A 343 32.99 12.51 -3.22
C THR A 343 33.74 12.20 -4.52
N ALA A 344 33.31 12.82 -5.62
CA ALA A 344 33.85 12.70 -6.99
C ALA A 344 33.66 11.36 -7.72
N ASP A 345 33.43 10.25 -7.00
CA ASP A 345 33.20 8.92 -7.58
C ASP A 345 31.74 8.49 -7.59
N LEU A 346 31.44 7.40 -8.31
CA LEU A 346 30.14 6.74 -8.27
C LEU A 346 30.18 5.55 -7.30
N ARG A 347 29.33 5.55 -6.27
CA ARG A 347 29.13 4.36 -5.41
C ARG A 347 27.86 3.62 -5.84
N ILE A 348 27.98 2.33 -6.09
CA ILE A 348 26.86 1.42 -6.39
C ILE A 348 26.70 0.46 -5.21
N GLU A 349 25.48 0.31 -4.73
CA GLU A 349 25.11 -0.75 -3.80
C GLU A 349 24.04 -1.63 -4.43
N ALA A 350 24.21 -2.95 -4.41
CA ALA A 350 23.24 -3.90 -4.93
C ALA A 350 22.86 -4.97 -3.90
N TRP A 351 21.70 -5.59 -4.08
CA TRP A 351 21.22 -6.69 -3.26
C TRP A 351 20.42 -7.69 -4.09
N ALA A 352 20.45 -8.96 -3.72
CA ALA A 352 19.62 -10.01 -4.31
C ALA A 352 19.54 -11.26 -3.42
N PRO A 353 18.65 -12.23 -3.67
CA PRO A 353 18.62 -13.49 -2.92
C PRO A 353 19.82 -14.39 -3.22
N THR A 354 20.46 -14.26 -4.39
CA THR A 354 21.65 -15.03 -4.77
C THR A 354 22.82 -14.13 -5.10
N ARG A 355 24.03 -14.68 -5.00
CA ARG A 355 25.28 -14.00 -5.32
C ARG A 355 25.25 -13.48 -6.76
N GLU A 356 24.83 -14.33 -7.68
CA GLU A 356 24.78 -14.09 -9.13
C GLU A 356 23.83 -12.95 -9.46
N GLN A 357 22.63 -12.97 -8.87
CA GLN A 357 21.66 -11.89 -9.05
C GLN A 357 22.17 -10.58 -8.45
N CYS A 358 22.92 -10.62 -7.35
CA CYS A 358 23.50 -9.41 -6.75
C CYS A 358 24.55 -8.77 -7.66
N VAL A 359 25.38 -9.59 -8.31
CA VAL A 359 26.36 -9.11 -9.30
C VAL A 359 25.65 -8.56 -10.54
N ALA A 360 24.59 -9.23 -11.03
CA ALA A 360 23.81 -8.74 -12.17
C ALA A 360 23.16 -7.37 -11.89
N GLU A 361 22.64 -7.16 -10.67
CA GLU A 361 22.13 -5.86 -10.23
C GLU A 361 23.23 -4.80 -10.13
N ALA A 362 24.45 -5.16 -9.72
CA ALA A 362 25.59 -4.24 -9.73
C ALA A 362 25.97 -3.81 -11.15
N VAL A 363 25.93 -4.72 -12.13
CA VAL A 363 26.15 -4.40 -13.56
C VAL A 363 25.07 -3.45 -14.06
N SER A 364 23.79 -3.71 -13.74
CA SER A 364 22.69 -2.82 -14.11
C SER A 364 22.87 -1.42 -13.50
N GLY A 365 23.28 -1.33 -12.23
CA GLY A 365 23.57 -0.07 -11.57
C GLY A 365 24.76 0.69 -12.14
N LEU A 366 25.76 -0.04 -12.67
CA LEU A 366 26.88 0.55 -13.39
C LEU A 366 26.42 1.15 -14.72
N VAL A 367 25.75 0.37 -15.57
CA VAL A 367 25.30 0.86 -16.89
C VAL A 367 24.34 2.04 -16.75
N GLY A 368 23.33 1.91 -15.89
CA GLY A 368 22.34 2.97 -15.66
C GLY A 368 22.90 4.23 -15.02
N SER A 369 24.17 4.23 -14.58
CA SER A 369 24.83 5.42 -14.06
C SER A 369 25.31 6.39 -15.15
N PHE A 370 25.60 5.88 -16.36
CA PHE A 370 26.21 6.68 -17.42
C PHE A 370 25.43 6.66 -18.74
N ALA A 371 24.55 5.67 -18.97
CA ALA A 371 23.78 5.56 -20.21
C ALA A 371 22.28 5.27 -19.96
N ASP A 372 21.42 5.92 -20.73
CA ASP A 372 20.02 5.52 -20.90
C ASP A 372 19.93 4.47 -22.01
N THR A 373 19.49 3.27 -21.63
CA THR A 373 19.38 2.10 -22.51
C THR A 373 17.96 1.89 -23.06
N ALA A 374 17.02 2.79 -22.77
CA ALA A 374 15.63 2.64 -23.18
C ALA A 374 15.51 2.55 -24.71
N GLY A 375 14.87 1.48 -25.18
CA GLY A 375 14.62 1.26 -26.61
C GLY A 375 15.77 0.68 -27.42
N LEU A 376 16.96 0.49 -26.82
CA LEU A 376 18.08 -0.18 -27.47
C LEU A 376 17.82 -1.68 -27.64
N ARG A 377 18.36 -2.27 -28.71
CA ARG A 377 18.25 -3.70 -28.99
C ARG A 377 19.64 -4.36 -28.97
N PRO A 378 19.78 -5.53 -28.32
CA PRO A 378 21.05 -6.24 -28.32
C PRO A 378 21.32 -6.81 -29.72
N HIS A 379 22.56 -6.65 -30.20
CA HIS A 379 22.99 -7.21 -31.49
C HIS A 379 23.82 -8.51 -31.31
N ARG A 380 24.37 -8.75 -30.11
CA ARG A 380 25.03 -10.02 -29.77
C ARG A 380 24.98 -10.30 -28.27
N THR A 381 25.30 -11.54 -27.91
CA THR A 381 25.56 -11.94 -26.52
C THR A 381 27.03 -12.25 -26.36
N ALA A 382 27.70 -11.53 -25.47
CA ALA A 382 29.05 -11.85 -25.03
C ALA A 382 29.01 -12.78 -23.81
N VAL A 383 30.04 -13.62 -23.69
CA VAL A 383 30.18 -14.54 -22.56
C VAL A 383 31.53 -14.28 -21.89
N LEU A 384 31.49 -14.02 -20.59
CA LEU A 384 32.64 -13.93 -19.72
C LEU A 384 32.62 -15.13 -18.76
N ASN A 385 33.75 -15.80 -18.61
CA ASN A 385 33.94 -16.81 -17.58
C ASN A 385 34.99 -16.31 -16.61
N VAL A 386 34.59 -16.13 -15.36
CA VAL A 386 35.45 -15.71 -14.26
C VAL A 386 35.80 -16.96 -13.44
N PRO A 387 37.10 -17.28 -13.28
CA PRO A 387 37.51 -18.42 -12.47
C PRO A 387 37.12 -18.23 -10.98
N PRO A 388 37.16 -19.29 -10.17
CA PRO A 388 36.83 -19.19 -8.75
C PRO A 388 37.79 -18.24 -8.00
N GLU A 389 37.23 -17.20 -7.40
CA GLU A 389 37.93 -16.17 -6.64
C GLU A 389 37.09 -15.77 -5.41
N PRO A 390 37.65 -15.01 -4.44
CA PRO A 390 36.83 -14.39 -3.40
C PRO A 390 35.66 -13.58 -3.99
N ASP A 391 34.53 -13.55 -3.29
CA ASP A 391 33.29 -12.94 -3.81
C ASP A 391 33.47 -11.47 -4.25
N ALA A 392 34.31 -10.71 -3.54
CA ALA A 392 34.63 -9.33 -3.91
C ALA A 392 35.36 -9.25 -5.25
N ASP A 393 36.31 -10.16 -5.51
CA ASP A 393 37.11 -10.18 -6.73
C ASP A 393 36.29 -10.68 -7.93
N LEU A 394 35.36 -11.63 -7.72
CA LEU A 394 34.37 -12.03 -8.72
C LEU A 394 33.51 -10.85 -9.19
N LEU A 395 33.09 -9.98 -8.26
CA LEU A 395 32.33 -8.77 -8.59
C LEU A 395 33.19 -7.79 -9.42
N VAL A 396 34.44 -7.57 -9.03
CA VAL A 396 35.38 -6.70 -9.75
C VAL A 396 35.59 -7.21 -11.17
N ALA A 397 35.88 -8.50 -11.34
CA ALA A 397 36.15 -9.10 -12.66
C ALA A 397 34.98 -8.92 -13.64
N VAL A 398 33.73 -9.04 -13.17
CA VAL A 398 32.56 -8.81 -14.02
C VAL A 398 32.39 -7.33 -14.36
N LEU A 399 32.54 -6.43 -13.39
CA LEU A 399 32.38 -4.99 -13.63
C LEU A 399 33.51 -4.42 -14.50
N ASP A 400 34.75 -4.88 -14.32
CA ASP A 400 35.88 -4.49 -15.16
C ASP A 400 35.71 -4.96 -16.61
N ASP A 401 35.15 -6.16 -16.85
CA ASP A 401 34.83 -6.60 -18.22
C ASP A 401 33.75 -5.71 -18.86
N VAL A 402 32.76 -5.25 -18.08
CA VAL A 402 31.73 -4.30 -18.56
C VAL A 402 32.37 -2.96 -18.95
N ILE A 403 33.27 -2.42 -18.12
CA ILE A 403 34.01 -1.18 -18.41
C ILE A 403 34.92 -1.38 -19.63
N TYR A 404 35.68 -2.47 -19.68
CA TYR A 404 36.57 -2.80 -20.78
C TYR A 404 35.83 -2.89 -22.12
N ARG A 405 34.64 -3.51 -22.14
CA ARG A 405 33.79 -3.58 -23.35
C ARG A 405 33.36 -2.21 -23.83
N LEU A 406 32.98 -1.33 -22.91
CA LEU A 406 32.62 0.04 -23.25
C LEU A 406 33.82 0.77 -23.87
N GLU A 407 34.97 0.74 -23.21
CA GLU A 407 36.15 1.51 -23.63
C GLU A 407 36.82 0.96 -24.89
N VAL A 408 36.93 -0.36 -25.01
CA VAL A 408 37.71 -1.02 -26.07
C VAL A 408 36.86 -1.45 -27.25
N HIS A 409 35.60 -1.83 -27.00
CA HIS A 409 34.71 -2.35 -28.04
C HIS A 409 33.58 -1.38 -28.40
N GLY A 410 33.37 -0.30 -27.65
CA GLY A 410 32.22 0.59 -27.85
C GLY A 410 30.89 -0.12 -27.58
N GLU A 411 30.90 -1.13 -26.71
CA GLU A 411 29.73 -1.98 -26.44
C GLU A 411 29.07 -1.61 -25.11
N LEU A 412 27.75 -1.49 -25.13
CA LEU A 412 26.94 -1.23 -23.96
C LEU A 412 26.18 -2.49 -23.53
N VAL A 413 26.28 -2.88 -22.26
CA VAL A 413 25.54 -4.03 -21.72
C VAL A 413 24.09 -3.65 -21.46
N LEU A 414 23.15 -4.29 -22.14
CA LEU A 414 21.71 -4.01 -22.05
C LEU A 414 20.96 -4.97 -21.12
N ASP A 415 21.49 -6.19 -20.94
CA ASP A 415 20.90 -7.22 -20.07
C ASP A 415 22.01 -8.18 -19.63
N THR A 416 21.91 -8.69 -18.40
CA THR A 416 22.95 -9.49 -17.76
C THR A 416 22.34 -10.69 -17.06
N GLU A 417 22.78 -11.88 -17.48
CA GLU A 417 22.48 -13.14 -16.81
C GLU A 417 23.77 -13.73 -16.25
N ILE A 418 23.79 -14.01 -14.95
CA ILE A 418 24.96 -14.60 -14.27
C ILE A 418 24.56 -15.94 -13.68
N THR A 419 25.41 -16.94 -13.87
CA THR A 419 25.25 -18.28 -13.28
C THR A 419 26.54 -18.72 -12.62
N THR A 420 26.44 -19.53 -11.57
CA THR A 420 27.61 -20.16 -10.94
C THR A 420 28.19 -21.23 -11.87
N ALA A 421 29.49 -21.17 -12.12
CA ALA A 421 30.20 -22.22 -12.83
C ALA A 421 30.42 -23.44 -11.91
N PRO A 422 30.59 -24.66 -12.45
CA PRO A 422 30.73 -25.87 -11.64
C PRO A 422 31.92 -25.86 -10.66
N ASP A 423 32.94 -25.06 -10.96
CA ASP A 423 34.15 -24.88 -10.14
C ASP A 423 34.00 -23.82 -9.04
N GLY A 424 32.85 -23.13 -8.98
CA GLY A 424 32.57 -22.06 -8.01
C GLY A 424 32.77 -20.64 -8.55
N GLY A 425 33.28 -20.50 -9.78
CA GLY A 425 33.40 -19.23 -10.50
C GLY A 425 32.05 -18.70 -11.02
N LEU A 426 32.10 -17.70 -11.90
CA LEU A 426 30.91 -17.12 -12.52
C LEU A 426 30.97 -17.20 -14.04
N THR A 427 29.83 -17.48 -14.66
CA THR A 427 29.61 -17.26 -16.09
C THR A 427 28.63 -16.11 -16.25
N ALA A 428 29.06 -15.02 -16.88
CA ALA A 428 28.21 -13.89 -17.22
C ALA A 428 27.88 -13.91 -18.72
N ARG A 429 26.59 -13.94 -19.04
CA ARG A 429 26.05 -13.75 -20.39
C ARG A 429 25.54 -12.32 -20.49
N LEU A 430 26.25 -11.50 -21.25
CA LEU A 430 25.99 -10.08 -21.40
C LEU A 430 25.36 -9.84 -22.78
N LYS A 431 24.10 -9.41 -22.84
CA LYS A 431 23.50 -8.95 -24.09
C LYS A 431 23.99 -7.54 -24.34
N VAL A 432 24.69 -7.31 -25.45
CA VAL A 432 25.33 -6.03 -25.75
C VAL A 432 24.72 -5.35 -26.97
N GLY A 433 24.66 -4.02 -26.90
CA GLY A 433 24.28 -3.10 -27.96
C GLY A 433 25.42 -2.11 -28.28
N ASP A 434 25.21 -1.26 -29.27
CA ASP A 434 26.16 -0.22 -29.66
C ASP A 434 26.05 0.97 -28.68
N ALA A 435 27.16 1.33 -28.04
CA ALA A 435 27.18 2.43 -27.08
C ALA A 435 26.92 3.81 -27.73
N THR A 436 27.16 3.95 -29.04
CA THR A 436 26.93 5.21 -29.77
C THR A 436 25.44 5.50 -30.01
N GLU A 437 24.58 4.50 -29.88
CA GLU A 437 23.12 4.65 -29.98
C GLU A 437 22.48 5.09 -28.65
N ALA A 438 23.21 4.98 -27.54
CA ALA A 438 22.71 5.31 -26.22
C ALA A 438 22.82 6.80 -25.90
N THR A 439 21.88 7.31 -25.10
CA THR A 439 21.96 8.68 -24.59
C THR A 439 22.84 8.71 -23.34
N ALA A 440 23.90 9.52 -23.35
CA ALA A 440 24.76 9.71 -22.19
C ALA A 440 24.03 10.51 -21.09
N ILE A 441 23.97 9.97 -19.88
CA ILE A 441 23.27 10.56 -18.72
C ILE A 441 24.16 10.77 -17.50
N GLY A 442 25.44 10.37 -17.57
CA GLY A 442 26.40 10.50 -16.48
C GLY A 442 27.84 10.41 -16.96
N ALA A 443 28.78 10.42 -16.01
CA ALA A 443 30.21 10.31 -16.29
C ALA A 443 30.59 8.88 -16.69
N ILE A 444 31.57 8.75 -17.59
CA ILE A 444 31.97 7.45 -18.16
C ILE A 444 32.84 6.70 -17.13
N PRO A 445 32.47 5.47 -16.74
CA PRO A 445 33.27 4.70 -15.79
C PRO A 445 34.60 4.27 -16.39
N LYS A 446 35.67 4.34 -15.59
CA LYS A 446 37.06 4.03 -15.99
C LYS A 446 37.64 2.82 -15.27
N ALA A 447 37.32 2.65 -13.98
CA ALA A 447 37.87 1.56 -13.19
C ALA A 447 37.00 1.25 -11.95
N VAL A 448 37.07 -0.01 -11.50
CA VAL A 448 36.54 -0.41 -10.20
C VAL A 448 37.57 -0.12 -9.10
N SER A 449 37.16 0.63 -8.08
CA SER A 449 37.98 0.85 -6.88
C SER A 449 37.87 -0.32 -5.92
N LEU A 450 39.02 -0.79 -5.43
CA LEU A 450 39.10 -1.86 -4.42
C LEU A 450 38.81 -1.36 -2.99
N HIS A 451 38.67 -0.05 -2.79
CA HIS A 451 38.42 0.55 -1.47
C HIS A 451 36.96 0.39 -1.05
N ASP A 452 36.73 -0.06 0.19
CA ASP A 452 35.40 -0.36 0.75
C ASP A 452 34.54 -1.29 -0.13
N LEU A 453 35.16 -2.11 -0.98
CA LEU A 453 34.49 -3.11 -1.80
C LEU A 453 33.93 -4.23 -0.92
N ARG A 454 32.70 -4.64 -1.18
CA ARG A 454 32.09 -5.82 -0.53
C ARG A 454 31.16 -6.55 -1.49
N LEU A 455 31.17 -7.88 -1.42
CA LEU A 455 30.09 -8.76 -1.83
C LEU A 455 29.92 -9.79 -0.72
N THR A 456 28.81 -9.74 0.00
CA THR A 456 28.64 -10.51 1.24
C THR A 456 27.23 -11.04 1.37
N ARG A 457 27.11 -12.19 2.03
CA ARG A 457 25.84 -12.79 2.41
C ARG A 457 25.45 -12.37 3.83
N ASP A 458 24.25 -11.83 3.99
CA ASP A 458 23.66 -11.49 5.28
C ASP A 458 23.21 -12.78 5.99
N SER A 459 23.78 -13.07 7.16
CA SER A 459 23.55 -14.31 7.89
C SER A 459 22.16 -14.45 8.50
N ALA A 460 21.36 -13.38 8.54
CA ALA A 460 20.01 -13.40 9.10
C ALA A 460 18.94 -13.56 8.01
N THR A 461 19.21 -13.09 6.79
CA THR A 461 18.27 -13.08 5.67
C THR A 461 18.67 -14.01 4.54
N GLU A 462 19.90 -14.56 4.59
CA GLU A 462 20.54 -15.37 3.54
C GLU A 462 20.73 -14.62 2.21
N ALA A 463 20.36 -13.33 2.14
CA ALA A 463 20.44 -12.49 0.96
C ALA A 463 21.85 -11.96 0.76
N TRP A 464 22.20 -11.72 -0.49
CA TRP A 464 23.47 -11.12 -0.90
C TRP A 464 23.34 -9.62 -1.05
N SER A 465 24.39 -8.90 -0.68
CA SER A 465 24.52 -7.48 -0.95
C SER A 465 25.96 -7.13 -1.31
N CYS A 466 26.12 -6.13 -2.17
CA CYS A 466 27.41 -5.59 -2.54
C CYS A 466 27.44 -4.08 -2.39
N ALA A 467 28.65 -3.55 -2.26
CA ALA A 467 28.91 -2.13 -2.43
C ALA A 467 30.27 -1.95 -3.10
N VAL A 468 30.29 -1.15 -4.16
CA VAL A 468 31.45 -0.95 -5.03
C VAL A 468 31.54 0.52 -5.42
N THR A 469 32.75 1.06 -5.45
CA THR A 469 33.02 2.42 -5.92
C THR A 469 33.64 2.34 -7.31
N ILE A 470 33.18 3.20 -8.21
CA ILE A 470 33.59 3.29 -9.61
C ILE A 470 34.22 4.66 -9.83
N ASP A 471 35.45 4.66 -10.33
CA ASP A 471 36.15 5.85 -10.80
C ASP A 471 35.54 6.28 -12.15
N VAL A 472 35.22 7.57 -12.29
CA VAL A 472 34.46 8.15 -13.43
C VAL A 472 35.13 9.38 -14.03
#